data_AF-A0A521TBZ6-F1
#
_entry.id   AF-A0A521TBZ6-F1
#
_cell.length_a   1.000
_cell.length_b   1.000
_cell.length_c   1.000
_cell.angle_alpha   90.00
_cell.angle_beta   90.00
_cell.angle_gamma   90.00
#
_symmetry.space_group_name_H-M   'P 1'
#
loop_
_entity.id
_entity.type
_entity.pdbx_description
1 polymer ?
#
loop_
_entity_poly.entity_id
_entity_poly.type
_entity_poly.pdbx_seq_one_letter_code
_entity_poly.pdbx_strand_id
1 'polypeptide(L)'
;MDSEYVDEEGLLKVIRAFELSEAITKLNWNWDSYSDAIKQAHELMEKSQKLFVEISEYEQRMGSKLTKYQKNKINSAVEDLGKLVPYMKNKIKPTEILERSD
;
A
#
# COMPACT_ATOMS: atom_id res chain seq x y z
N MET A 1 -14.59 -35.20 -4.82
CA MET A 1 -13.89 -34.11 -5.53
C MET A 1 -13.62 -33.06 -4.49
N ASP A 2 -12.36 -32.92 -4.08
CA ASP A 2 -11.96 -31.78 -3.26
C ASP A 2 -12.03 -30.56 -4.17
N SER A 3 -12.97 -29.65 -3.89
CA SER A 3 -13.03 -28.37 -4.59
C SER A 3 -11.73 -27.62 -4.31
N GLU A 4 -10.99 -27.27 -5.35
CA GLU A 4 -9.80 -26.42 -5.24
C GLU A 4 -10.18 -25.14 -4.47
N TYR A 5 -9.46 -24.85 -3.39
CA TYR A 5 -9.76 -23.69 -2.56
C TYR A 5 -9.50 -22.40 -3.34
N VAL A 6 -10.59 -21.71 -3.70
CA VAL A 6 -10.53 -20.41 -4.37
C VAL A 6 -10.40 -19.31 -3.32
N ASP A 7 -9.27 -18.60 -3.37
CA ASP A 7 -8.92 -17.55 -2.43
C ASP A 7 -9.43 -16.16 -2.88
N GLU A 8 -10.74 -15.99 -2.81
CA GLU A 8 -11.39 -14.73 -3.20
C GLU A 8 -10.99 -13.57 -2.27
N GLU A 9 -10.83 -13.85 -0.97
CA GLU A 9 -10.45 -12.84 0.01
C GLU A 9 -9.03 -12.31 -0.23
N GLY A 10 -8.09 -13.20 -0.57
CA GLY A 10 -6.73 -12.81 -0.95
C GLY A 10 -6.70 -11.99 -2.24
N LEU A 11 -7.53 -12.34 -3.24
CA LEU A 11 -7.66 -11.56 -4.47
C LEU A 11 -8.16 -10.13 -4.19
N LEU A 12 -9.16 -9.96 -3.33
CA LEU A 12 -9.65 -8.62 -2.94
C LEU A 12 -8.56 -7.78 -2.26
N LYS A 13 -7.67 -8.39 -1.48
CA LYS A 13 -6.52 -7.71 -0.87
C LYS A 13 -5.49 -7.27 -1.91
N VAL A 14 -5.20 -8.11 -2.90
CA VAL A 14 -4.32 -7.76 -4.04
C VAL A 14 -4.89 -6.57 -4.82
N ILE A 15 -6.20 -6.58 -5.11
CA ILE A 15 -6.88 -5.48 -5.80
C ILE A 15 -6.76 -4.17 -5.01
N ARG A 16 -7.04 -4.19 -3.70
CA ARG A 16 -6.89 -3.01 -2.84
C ARG A 16 -5.46 -2.47 -2.80
N ALA A 17 -4.46 -3.34 -2.76
CA ALA A 17 -3.06 -2.94 -2.80
C ALA A 17 -2.71 -2.25 -4.13
N PHE A 18 -3.26 -2.76 -5.24
CA PHE A 18 -3.12 -2.14 -6.56
C PHE A 18 -3.80 -0.76 -6.64
N GLU A 19 -5.04 -0.63 -6.16
CA GLU A 19 -5.78 0.65 -6.12
C GLU A 19 -5.03 1.73 -5.33
N LEU A 20 -4.47 1.36 -4.16
CA LEU A 20 -3.63 2.25 -3.38
C LEU A 20 -2.34 2.62 -4.10
N SER A 21 -1.72 1.66 -4.80
CA SER A 21 -0.50 1.91 -5.58
C SER A 21 -0.75 2.89 -6.72
N GLU A 22 -1.89 2.78 -7.40
CA GLU A 22 -2.32 3.72 -8.43
C GLU A 22 -2.56 5.12 -7.85
N ALA A 23 -3.29 5.21 -6.73
CA ALA A 23 -3.58 6.48 -6.08
C ALA A 23 -2.32 7.20 -5.60
N ILE A 24 -1.37 6.49 -4.98
CA ILE A 24 -0.09 7.04 -4.55
C ILE A 24 0.74 7.49 -5.75
N THR A 25 0.78 6.71 -6.82
CA THR A 25 1.47 7.09 -8.06
C THR A 25 0.90 8.38 -8.64
N LYS A 26 -0.43 8.51 -8.72
CA LYS A 26 -1.11 9.72 -9.21
C LYS A 26 -0.81 10.94 -8.34
N LEU A 27 -0.82 10.78 -7.02
CA LEU A 27 -0.45 11.85 -6.09
C LEU A 27 1.02 12.27 -6.30
N ASN A 28 1.94 11.31 -6.42
CA ASN A 28 3.36 11.59 -6.64
C ASN A 28 3.62 12.35 -7.95
N TRP A 29 2.95 11.98 -9.04
CA TRP A 29 3.08 12.66 -10.33
C TRP A 29 2.56 14.10 -10.32
N ASN A 30 1.49 14.36 -9.55
CA ASN A 30 0.82 15.66 -9.54
C ASN A 30 1.01 16.41 -8.22
N TRP A 31 2.07 16.08 -7.47
CA TRP A 31 2.28 16.58 -6.10
C TRP A 31 2.17 18.10 -6.01
N ASP A 32 2.85 18.82 -6.90
CA ASP A 32 2.90 20.28 -6.90
C ASP A 32 1.61 20.93 -7.46
N SER A 33 0.71 20.12 -8.03
CA SER A 33 -0.60 20.56 -8.53
C SER A 33 -1.72 20.42 -7.51
N TYR A 34 -1.49 19.71 -6.40
CA TYR A 34 -2.47 19.55 -5.32
C TYR A 34 -2.14 20.49 -4.15
N SER A 35 -3.04 21.43 -3.87
CA SER A 35 -2.91 22.34 -2.70
C SER A 35 -2.94 21.60 -1.36
N ASP A 36 -3.46 20.37 -1.33
CA ASP A 36 -3.62 19.52 -0.16
C ASP A 36 -2.82 18.21 -0.25
N ALA A 37 -1.77 18.17 -1.08
CA ALA A 37 -0.95 16.97 -1.32
C ALA A 37 -0.51 16.26 -0.02
N ILE A 38 -0.11 17.03 1.00
CA ILE A 38 0.30 16.51 2.31
C ILE A 38 -0.86 15.81 3.02
N LYS A 39 -2.07 16.37 2.97
CA LYS A 39 -3.25 15.75 3.58
C LYS A 39 -3.61 14.46 2.86
N GLN A 40 -3.61 14.48 1.53
CA GLN A 40 -3.86 13.27 0.73
C GLN A 40 -2.81 12.18 1.00
N ALA A 41 -1.54 12.55 1.17
CA ALA A 41 -0.47 11.61 1.52
C ALA A 41 -0.72 10.94 2.88
N HIS A 42 -1.20 11.68 3.89
CA HIS A 42 -1.58 11.10 5.18
C HIS A 42 -2.71 10.08 5.02
N GLU A 43 -3.78 10.42 4.29
CA GLU A 43 -4.92 9.53 4.08
C GLU A 43 -4.51 8.25 3.33
N LEU A 44 -3.65 8.35 2.31
CA LEU A 44 -3.15 7.20 1.57
C LEU A 44 -2.24 6.31 2.41
N MET A 45 -1.40 6.91 3.27
CA MET A 45 -0.55 6.17 4.20
C MET A 45 -1.36 5.44 5.27
N GLU A 46 -2.39 6.09 5.84
CA GLU A 46 -3.31 5.46 6.79
C GLU A 46 -4.00 4.24 6.17
N LYS A 47 -4.55 4.40 4.95
CA LYS A 47 -5.17 3.29 4.21
C LYS A 47 -4.19 2.15 3.93
N SER A 48 -2.96 2.48 3.56
CA SER A 48 -1.90 1.50 3.29
C SER A 48 -1.49 0.73 4.55
N GLN A 49 -1.35 1.42 5.68
CA GLN A 49 -1.08 0.79 6.98
C GLN A 49 -2.22 -0.13 7.40
N LYS A 50 -3.47 0.32 7.27
CA LYS A 50 -4.64 -0.50 7.58
C LYS A 50 -4.68 -1.77 6.71
N LEU A 51 -4.44 -1.64 5.40
CA LEU A 51 -4.39 -2.80 4.51
C LEU A 51 -3.29 -3.79 4.91
N PHE A 52 -2.12 -3.30 5.31
CA PHE A 52 -1.03 -4.15 5.77
C PHE A 52 -1.41 -4.98 7.01
N VAL A 53 -2.13 -4.38 7.95
CA VAL A 53 -2.70 -5.09 9.12
C VAL A 53 -3.74 -6.12 8.68
N GLU A 54 -4.69 -5.74 7.84
CA GLU A 54 -5.73 -6.64 7.30
C GLU A 54 -5.13 -7.85 6.57
N ILE A 55 -4.02 -7.66 5.83
CA ILE A 55 -3.27 -8.74 5.18
C ILE A 55 -2.60 -9.64 6.20
N SER A 56 -1.95 -9.07 7.22
CA SER A 56 -1.28 -9.84 8.28
C SER A 56 -2.26 -10.73 9.05
N GLU A 57 -3.43 -10.20 9.42
CA GLU A 57 -4.50 -10.97 10.09
C GLU A 57 -5.05 -12.09 9.20
N TYR A 58 -5.23 -11.78 7.92
CA TYR A 58 -5.68 -12.76 6.93
C TYR A 58 -4.66 -13.88 6.75
N GLU A 59 -3.36 -13.59 6.65
CA GLU A 59 -2.33 -14.61 6.51
C GLU A 59 -2.25 -15.51 7.74
N GLN A 60 -2.43 -14.96 8.95
CA GLN A 60 -2.51 -15.77 10.17
C GLN A 60 -3.71 -16.72 10.16
N ARG A 61 -4.90 -16.23 9.75
CA ARG A 61 -6.12 -17.03 9.68
C ARG A 61 -6.09 -18.09 8.58
N MET A 62 -5.48 -17.77 7.44
CA MET A 62 -5.52 -18.60 6.24
C MET A 62 -4.24 -19.40 6.00
N GLY A 63 -3.20 -19.21 6.80
CA GLY A 63 -1.82 -19.63 6.50
C GLY A 63 -1.63 -21.08 6.04
N SER A 64 -2.38 -22.04 6.59
CA SER A 64 -2.30 -23.46 6.17
C SER A 64 -3.15 -23.80 4.94
N LYS A 65 -4.14 -22.97 4.61
CA LYS A 65 -5.08 -23.13 3.48
C LYS A 65 -4.57 -22.49 2.18
N LEU A 66 -3.66 -21.51 2.29
CA LEU A 66 -3.11 -20.83 1.13
C LEU A 66 -2.00 -21.62 0.46
N THR A 67 -2.09 -21.74 -0.86
CA THR A 67 -1.01 -22.23 -1.70
C THR A 67 0.16 -21.24 -1.71
N LYS A 68 1.36 -21.72 -2.07
CA LYS A 68 2.53 -20.86 -2.29
C LYS A 68 2.25 -19.75 -3.31
N TYR A 69 1.48 -20.08 -4.36
CA TYR A 69 1.10 -19.12 -5.38
C TYR A 69 0.27 -17.96 -4.82
N GLN A 70 -0.78 -18.26 -4.04
CA GLN A 70 -1.64 -17.26 -3.40
C GLN A 70 -0.86 -16.36 -2.43
N LYS A 71 -0.02 -16.95 -1.57
CA LYS A 71 0.86 -16.20 -0.67
C LYS A 71 1.80 -15.26 -1.43
N ASN A 72 2.42 -15.74 -2.50
CA ASN A 72 3.33 -14.94 -3.32
C ASN A 72 2.61 -13.74 -3.96
N LYS A 73 1.37 -13.91 -4.44
CA LYS A 73 0.62 -12.80 -5.06
C LYS A 73 0.33 -11.67 -4.08
N ILE A 74 -0.06 -12.00 -2.86
CA ILE A 74 -0.32 -11.00 -1.81
C ILE A 74 0.98 -10.31 -1.41
N ASN A 75 2.04 -11.07 -1.17
CA ASN A 75 3.36 -10.52 -0.82
C ASN A 75 3.90 -9.59 -1.90
N SER A 76 3.84 -9.98 -3.17
CA SER A 76 4.26 -9.10 -4.28
C SER A 76 3.45 -7.81 -4.34
N ALA A 77 2.13 -7.87 -4.11
CA ALA A 77 1.29 -6.66 -4.11
C ALA A 77 1.64 -5.70 -2.97
N VAL A 78 1.94 -6.22 -1.77
CA VAL A 78 2.41 -5.42 -0.63
C VAL A 78 3.80 -4.84 -0.88
N GLU A 79 4.71 -5.64 -1.43
CA GLU A 79 6.05 -5.17 -1.80
C GLU A 79 6.00 -4.04 -2.83
N ASP A 80 5.18 -4.18 -3.86
CA ASP A 80 5.01 -3.16 -4.89
C ASP A 80 4.42 -1.87 -4.34
N LEU A 81 3.41 -1.95 -3.45
CA LEU A 81 2.90 -0.79 -2.72
C LEU A 81 4.00 -0.14 -1.86
N GLY A 82 4.79 -0.95 -1.16
CA GLY A 82 5.90 -0.49 -0.31
C GLY A 82 6.99 0.26 -1.08
N LYS A 83 7.27 -0.12 -2.34
CA LYS A 83 8.22 0.58 -3.23
C LYS A 83 7.82 2.03 -3.53
N LEU A 84 6.57 2.41 -3.28
CA LEU A 84 6.09 3.78 -3.52
C LEU A 84 6.39 4.74 -2.36
N VAL A 85 6.62 4.22 -1.16
CA VAL A 85 6.87 5.01 0.05
C VAL A 85 8.08 5.96 -0.09
N PRO A 86 9.24 5.53 -0.63
CA PRO A 86 10.38 6.43 -0.83
C PRO A 86 10.07 7.63 -1.73
N TYR A 87 9.25 7.45 -2.77
CA TYR A 87 8.89 8.54 -3.68
C TYR A 87 8.04 9.60 -2.97
N MET A 88 7.05 9.18 -2.16
CA MET A 88 6.29 10.13 -1.34
C MET A 88 7.18 10.83 -0.31
N LYS A 89 8.07 10.09 0.35
CA LYS A 89 9.00 10.66 1.33
C LYS A 89 9.87 11.77 0.72
N ASN A 90 10.34 11.58 -0.52
CA ASN A 90 11.15 12.58 -1.23
C ASN A 90 10.39 13.86 -1.58
N LYS A 91 9.05 13.81 -1.63
CA LYS A 91 8.21 14.99 -1.89
C LYS A 91 7.90 15.80 -0.62
N ILE A 92 7.96 15.17 0.54
CA ILE A 92 7.71 15.82 1.84
C ILE A 92 8.94 16.62 2.25
N LYS A 93 8.80 17.94 2.33
CA LYS A 93 9.82 18.86 2.84
C LYS A 93 9.36 19.42 4.20
N PRO A 94 9.89 18.91 5.33
CA PRO A 94 9.55 19.44 6.65
C PRO A 94 9.95 20.92 6.74
N THR A 95 9.00 21.78 7.09
CA THR A 95 9.18 23.24 7.17
C THR A 95 10.29 23.63 8.15
N GLU A 96 10.48 22.84 9.22
CA GLU A 96 11.52 23.06 10.25
C GLU A 96 12.97 22.93 9.74
N ILE A 97 13.20 22.31 8.58
CA ILE A 97 14.54 22.21 7.97
C ILE A 97 14.89 23.50 7.21
N LEU A 98 13.89 24.23 6.70
CA LEU A 98 14.09 25.46 5.96
C LEU A 98 14.50 26.63 6.88
N GLU A 99 13.99 26.67 8.12
CA GLU A 99 14.29 27.72 9.10
C GLU A 99 15.71 27.64 9.70
N ARG A 100 16.45 26.54 9.49
CA ARG A 100 17.83 26.37 9.98
C ARG A 100 18.92 26.68 8.95
N SER A 101 18.53 27.22 7.79
CA SER A 101 19.43 27.47 6.66
C SER A 101 19.87 28.94 6.52
N ASP A 102 19.50 29.80 7.48
CA ASP A 102 19.87 31.23 7.53
C ASP A 102 20.96 31.54 8.57
#